data_AF-A0A562RV46-F1
#
_entry.id   AF-A0A562RV46-F1
#
_cell.length_a   1.000
_cell.length_b   1.000
_cell.length_c   1.000
_cell.angle_alpha   90.00
_cell.angle_beta   90.00
_cell.angle_gamma   90.00
#
_symmetry.space_group_name_H-M   'P 1'
#
loop_
_entity.id
_entity.type
_entity.pdbx_description
1 polymer ?
#
loop_
_entity_poly.entity_id
_entity_poly.type
_entity_poly.pdbx_seq_one_letter_code
_entity_poly.pdbx_strand_id
1 'polypeptide(L)'
;MILDTISTSTPEVTQEVTPEVRLLTILTSEMTRQQLKEALGLKDNEHFRRAYLIPALDAGLIEMTLPDKPRSSKQKYRLTDKGRLLRDSAN
;
A
#
# COMPACT_ATOMS: atom_id res chain seq x y z
N MET A 1 -20.32 16.88 32.53
CA MET A 1 -19.13 17.47 31.88
C MET A 1 -19.14 16.98 30.43
N ILE A 2 -19.25 17.91 29.48
CA ILE A 2 -18.71 17.82 28.10
C ILE A 2 -17.36 17.07 28.08
N LEU A 3 -16.89 16.32 27.07
CA LEU A 3 -17.34 15.82 25.75
C LEU A 3 -16.52 14.51 25.50
N ASP A 4 -16.58 13.74 24.40
CA ASP A 4 -17.21 13.91 23.08
C ASP A 4 -17.61 12.55 22.46
N THR A 5 -18.20 12.58 21.27
CA THR A 5 -18.42 11.43 20.39
C THR A 5 -17.15 11.10 19.60
N ILE A 6 -16.54 9.93 19.80
CA ILE A 6 -15.63 9.36 18.79
C ILE A 6 -16.36 8.29 17.99
N SER A 7 -16.92 8.73 16.86
CA SER A 7 -17.55 7.87 15.86
C SER A 7 -16.56 6.81 15.38
N THR A 8 -16.75 5.56 15.78
CA THR A 8 -16.32 4.41 14.98
C THR A 8 -17.29 4.23 13.82
N SER A 9 -17.43 5.28 13.01
CA SER A 9 -17.96 5.18 11.67
C SER A 9 -16.91 4.49 10.80
N THR A 10 -16.85 3.16 10.90
CA THR A 10 -16.31 2.33 9.82
C THR A 10 -17.11 2.73 8.58
N PRO A 11 -16.51 3.37 7.56
CA PRO A 11 -17.24 3.64 6.34
C PRO A 11 -17.66 2.29 5.75
N GLU A 12 -18.97 2.12 5.61
CA GLU A 12 -19.58 0.94 5.01
C GLU A 12 -18.90 0.63 3.67
N VAL A 13 -18.45 -0.61 3.51
CA VAL A 13 -17.57 -1.00 2.40
C VAL A 13 -18.35 -1.03 1.09
N THR A 14 -18.51 0.13 0.46
CA THR A 14 -18.71 0.21 -0.98
C THR A 14 -17.54 -0.49 -1.66
N GLN A 15 -17.84 -1.41 -2.57
CA GLN A 15 -16.98 -2.52 -2.99
C GLN A 15 -15.82 -2.13 -3.95
N GLU A 16 -15.23 -0.95 -3.76
CA GLU A 16 -14.04 -0.54 -4.50
C GLU A 16 -12.78 -0.76 -3.64
N VAL A 17 -12.09 -1.87 -3.91
CA VAL A 17 -10.77 -2.12 -3.32
C VAL A 17 -9.80 -1.08 -3.89
N THR A 18 -9.41 -0.11 -3.04
CA THR A 18 -8.56 1.00 -3.47
C THR A 18 -7.21 0.50 -4.01
N PRO A 19 -6.57 1.25 -4.93
CA PRO A 19 -5.32 0.82 -5.57
C PRO A 19 -4.23 0.41 -4.57
N GLU A 20 -4.06 1.14 -3.46
CA GLU A 20 -3.12 0.81 -2.40
C GLU A 20 -3.47 -0.49 -1.67
N VAL A 21 -4.75 -0.79 -1.42
CA VAL A 21 -5.16 -2.09 -0.84
C VAL A 21 -4.89 -3.23 -1.82
N ARG A 22 -5.16 -3.03 -3.13
CA ARG A 22 -4.78 -3.99 -4.18
C ARG A 22 -3.27 -4.21 -4.28
N LEU A 23 -2.46 -3.22 -3.93
CA LEU A 23 -1.00 -3.38 -3.86
C LEU A 23 -0.59 -4.30 -2.70
N LEU A 24 -1.29 -4.27 -1.55
CA LEU A 24 -0.93 -5.09 -0.38
C LEU A 24 -1.17 -6.58 -0.62
N THR A 25 -2.22 -6.95 -1.36
CA THR A 25 -2.59 -8.36 -1.59
C THR A 25 -1.55 -9.12 -2.42
N ILE A 26 -0.86 -8.44 -3.35
CA ILE A 26 0.20 -9.05 -4.16
C ILE A 26 1.59 -9.02 -3.49
N LEU A 27 1.74 -8.33 -2.36
CA LEU A 27 3.03 -8.05 -1.74
C LEU A 27 3.37 -9.09 -0.66
N THR A 28 3.86 -10.25 -1.12
CA THR A 28 4.18 -11.41 -0.27
C THR A 28 5.61 -11.41 0.29
N SER A 29 6.52 -10.64 -0.31
CA SER A 29 7.95 -10.57 0.04
C SER A 29 8.55 -9.25 -0.42
N GLU A 30 9.87 -9.03 -0.25
CA GLU A 30 10.50 -7.81 -0.76
C GLU A 30 10.53 -7.80 -2.30
N MET A 31 9.73 -6.93 -2.91
CA MET A 31 9.55 -6.87 -4.37
C MET A 31 10.05 -5.55 -4.95
N THR A 32 10.62 -5.60 -6.15
CA THR A 32 11.01 -4.40 -6.90
C THR A 32 9.77 -3.69 -7.45
N ARG A 33 9.93 -2.41 -7.80
CA ARG A 33 8.88 -1.61 -8.47
C ARG A 33 8.30 -2.29 -9.72
N GLN A 34 9.15 -2.97 -10.48
CA GLN A 34 8.76 -3.67 -11.71
C GLN A 34 7.89 -4.89 -11.39
N GLN A 35 8.32 -5.75 -10.47
CA GLN A 35 7.58 -6.94 -10.06
C GLN A 35 6.19 -6.60 -9.50
N LEU A 36 6.08 -5.53 -8.69
CA LEU A 36 4.78 -5.04 -8.19
C LEU A 36 3.85 -4.63 -9.33
N LYS A 37 4.37 -3.89 -10.30
CA LYS A 37 3.59 -3.40 -11.46
C LYS A 37 3.14 -4.57 -12.35
N GLU A 38 4.02 -5.53 -12.58
CA GLU A 38 3.75 -6.75 -13.36
C GLU A 38 2.72 -7.65 -12.65
N ALA A 39 2.83 -7.86 -11.34
CA ALA A 39 1.87 -8.62 -10.54
C ALA A 39 0.45 -8.00 -10.54
N LEU A 40 0.36 -6.67 -10.64
CA LEU A 40 -0.90 -5.95 -10.80
C LEU A 40 -1.43 -5.91 -12.25
N GLY A 41 -0.69 -6.45 -13.23
CA GLY A 41 -1.04 -6.40 -14.65
C GLY A 41 -0.95 -5.00 -15.29
N LEU A 42 -0.28 -4.05 -14.65
CA LEU A 42 -0.27 -2.65 -15.05
C LEU A 42 0.80 -2.35 -16.09
N LYS A 43 0.42 -1.69 -17.19
CA LYS A 43 1.36 -1.27 -18.24
C LYS A 43 2.03 0.06 -17.89
N ASP A 44 1.24 1.03 -17.43
CA ASP A 44 1.68 2.40 -17.20
C ASP A 44 2.49 2.56 -15.89
N ASN A 45 3.65 3.24 -16.00
CA ASN A 45 4.57 3.45 -14.88
C ASN A 45 4.19 4.63 -13.97
N GLU A 46 3.53 5.65 -14.52
CA GLU A 46 3.15 6.87 -13.80
C GLU A 46 1.85 6.62 -13.02
N HIS A 47 0.86 5.99 -13.64
CA HIS A 47 -0.37 5.54 -12.98
C HIS A 47 -0.06 4.56 -11.84
N PHE A 48 0.78 3.53 -12.07
CA PHE A 48 1.23 2.66 -10.98
C PHE A 48 1.87 3.45 -9.84
N ARG A 49 2.74 4.43 -10.16
CA ARG A 49 3.40 5.23 -9.13
C ARG A 49 2.42 6.10 -8.34
N ARG A 50 1.53 6.82 -9.02
CA ARG A 50 0.62 7.82 -8.41
C ARG A 50 -0.58 7.20 -7.73
N ALA A 51 -1.16 6.13 -8.29
CA ALA A 51 -2.34 5.49 -7.73
C ALA A 51 -1.99 4.41 -6.69
N TYR A 52 -0.94 3.61 -6.91
CA TYR A 52 -0.66 2.44 -6.05
C TYR A 52 0.50 2.72 -5.09
N LEU A 53 1.68 3.06 -5.64
CA LEU A 53 2.93 3.07 -4.85
C LEU A 53 3.01 4.22 -3.85
N ILE A 54 2.74 5.46 -4.29
CA ILE A 54 2.83 6.65 -3.44
C ILE A 54 1.77 6.60 -2.32
N PRO A 55 0.47 6.37 -2.58
CA PRO A 55 -0.53 6.30 -1.52
C PRO A 55 -0.25 5.22 -0.48
N ALA A 56 0.27 4.05 -0.90
CA ALA A 56 0.65 2.99 0.04
C ALA A 56 1.87 3.33 0.91
N LEU A 57 2.83 4.11 0.39
CA LEU A 57 3.97 4.63 1.15
C LEU A 57 3.52 5.74 2.12
N ASP A 58 2.75 6.71 1.63
CA ASP A 58 2.28 7.87 2.42
C ASP A 58 1.33 7.42 3.54
N ALA A 59 0.50 6.39 3.30
CA ALA A 59 -0.33 5.76 4.31
C ALA A 59 0.46 4.86 5.30
N GLY A 60 1.76 4.64 5.08
CA GLY A 60 2.61 3.78 5.91
C GLY A 60 2.26 2.30 5.86
N LEU A 61 1.64 1.83 4.77
CA LEU A 61 1.25 0.43 4.56
C LEU A 61 2.40 -0.41 4.00
N ILE A 62 3.28 0.24 3.23
CA ILE A 62 4.54 -0.32 2.74
C ILE A 62 5.70 0.61 3.07
N GLU A 63 6.92 0.07 3.05
CA GLU A 63 8.15 0.82 3.26
C GLU A 63 9.23 0.47 2.21
N MET A 64 10.23 1.35 2.11
CA MET A 64 11.41 1.18 1.26
C MET A 64 12.50 0.37 1.98
N THR A 65 13.12 -0.60 1.31
CA THR A 65 14.24 -1.38 1.89
C THR A 65 15.58 -0.63 1.91
N LEU A 66 15.73 0.41 1.09
CA LEU A 66 16.93 1.27 1.01
C LEU A 66 16.55 2.76 1.07
N PRO A 67 16.00 3.26 2.21
CA PRO A 67 15.48 4.63 2.32
C PRO A 67 16.51 5.72 1.99
N ASP A 68 17.79 5.52 2.33
CA ASP A 68 18.88 6.47 2.03
C ASP A 68 19.21 6.56 0.52
N LYS A 69 18.77 5.58 -0.28
CA LYS A 69 19.10 5.44 -1.70
C LYS A 69 17.83 5.13 -2.52
N PRO A 70 16.82 6.02 -2.52
CA PRO A 70 15.50 5.74 -3.11
C PRO A 70 15.52 5.59 -4.65
N ARG A 71 16.63 5.98 -5.30
CA ARG A 71 16.89 5.79 -6.74
C ARG A 71 17.78 4.57 -7.05
N SER A 72 18.09 3.75 -6.05
CA SER A 72 18.91 2.54 -6.21
C SER A 72 18.25 1.52 -7.14
N SER A 73 19.02 0.89 -8.02
CA SER A 73 18.56 -0.28 -8.78
C SER A 73 18.24 -1.49 -7.90
N LYS A 74 18.77 -1.52 -6.67
CA LYS A 74 18.47 -2.53 -5.65
C LYS A 74 17.27 -2.17 -4.76
N GLN A 75 16.56 -1.07 -5.05
CA GLN A 75 15.39 -0.64 -4.28
C GLN A 75 14.26 -1.68 -4.36
N LYS A 76 13.76 -2.09 -3.20
CA LYS A 76 12.56 -2.92 -3.06
C LYS A 76 11.57 -2.26 -2.10
N TYR A 77 10.38 -2.84 -2.03
CA TYR A 77 9.31 -2.48 -1.13
C TYR A 77 8.82 -3.71 -0.37
N ARG A 78 8.36 -3.52 0.86
CA ARG A 78 7.79 -4.57 1.71
C ARG A 78 6.64 -4.02 2.55
N LEU A 79 5.75 -4.89 3.03
CA LEU A 79 4.68 -4.51 3.96
C LEU A 79 5.25 -4.05 5.30
N THR A 80 4.65 -3.03 5.89
CA THR A 80 4.79 -2.69 7.31
C THR A 80 3.86 -3.57 8.15
N ASP A 81 3.91 -3.46 9.48
CA ASP A 81 2.92 -4.11 10.36
C ASP A 81 1.50 -3.59 10.10
N LYS A 82 1.35 -2.28 9.87
CA LYS A 82 0.08 -1.67 9.48
C LYS A 82 -0.46 -2.24 8.16
N GLY A 83 0.41 -2.43 7.17
CA GLY A 83 0.05 -3.05 5.89
C GLY A 83 -0.36 -4.52 6.02
N ARG A 84 0.34 -5.30 6.86
CA ARG A 84 -0.05 -6.68 7.19
C ARG A 84 -1.44 -6.73 7.82
N LEU A 85 -1.65 -5.97 8.90
CA LEU A 85 -2.93 -5.92 9.61
C LEU A 85 -4.09 -5.53 8.70
N LEU A 86 -3.92 -4.52 7.83
CA LEU A 86 -4.96 -4.10 6.89
C LEU A 86 -5.27 -5.16 5.84
N ARG A 87 -4.24 -5.79 5.26
CA ARG A 87 -4.39 -6.89 4.29
C ARG A 87 -5.13 -8.08 4.91
N ASP A 88 -4.74 -8.46 6.12
CA ASP A 88 -5.27 -9.61 6.84
C ASP A 88 -6.68 -9.35 7.41
N SER A 89 -7.08 -8.08 7.57
CA SER A 89 -8.45 -7.67 7.93
C SER A 89 -9.39 -7.52 6.72
N ALA A 90 -8.87 -7.60 5.50
CA ALA A 90 -9.61 -7.43 4.24
C ALA A 90 -9.86 -8.76 3.52
N ASN A 91 -9.66 -9.89 4.20
CA ASN A 91 -9.76 -11.26 3.70
C ASN A 91 -10.52 -12.15 4.70
#